data_AF-A0A662PVW3-F1
#
_entry.id   AF-A0A662PVW3-F1
#
_cell.length_a   1.000
_cell.length_b   1.000
_cell.length_c   1.000
_cell.angle_alpha   90.00
_cell.angle_beta   90.00
_cell.angle_gamma   90.00
#
_symmetry.space_group_name_H-M   'P 1'
#
loop_
_entity.id
_entity.type
_entity.pdbx_description
1 polymer ?
#
loop_
_entity_poly.entity_id
_entity_poly.type
_entity_poly.pdbx_seq_one_letter_code
_entity_poly.pdbx_strand_id
1 'polypeptide(L)'
;MTDLEMLEKALADGYHIIGIFSADKIQQNHEESLKTGFVAGSVDAFIETFNLRIEKNVLLDPKNKSKFIIVLKKEPASCIGFLTSDPQCLNRAKQQLAFQNESIGLHITVRFSVSGGSSEPNQISYIDKIIDQLNQLLGWDFKKINDTYFEGNKELSSTNEEDAVKELEKFRTLSTYIAICRKIGIRIESYMISKIPRLGPYICYTGPQNSWHRH
;
A
#
# COMPACT_ATOMS: atom_id res chain seq x y z
N MET A 1 -23.70 19.09 -19.22
CA MET A 1 -22.49 18.97 -18.41
C MET A 1 -21.51 18.13 -19.20
N THR A 2 -20.32 18.65 -19.51
CA THR A 2 -19.28 17.91 -20.25
C THR A 2 -18.59 16.89 -19.34
N ASP A 3 -17.89 15.92 -19.92
CA ASP A 3 -17.11 14.93 -19.17
C ASP A 3 -16.07 15.60 -18.25
N LEU A 4 -15.45 16.70 -18.73
CA LEU A 4 -14.51 17.49 -17.95
C LEU A 4 -15.20 18.20 -16.77
N GLU A 5 -16.37 18.82 -16.99
CA GLU A 5 -17.14 19.46 -15.90
C GLU A 5 -17.56 18.45 -14.83
N MET A 6 -17.92 17.22 -15.23
CA MET A 6 -18.24 16.14 -14.30
C MET A 6 -17.03 15.73 -13.46
N LEU A 7 -15.85 15.61 -14.08
CA LEU A 7 -14.60 15.31 -13.38
C LEU A 7 -14.25 16.41 -12.38
N GLU A 8 -14.23 17.67 -12.81
CA GLU A 8 -13.86 18.79 -11.93
C GLU A 8 -14.82 18.93 -10.75
N LYS A 9 -16.13 18.73 -10.98
CA LYS A 9 -17.12 18.71 -9.91
C LYS A 9 -16.84 17.58 -8.92
N ALA A 10 -16.56 16.37 -9.38
CA ALA A 10 -16.25 15.25 -8.50
C ALA A 10 -14.99 15.53 -7.66
N LEU A 11 -13.94 16.08 -8.26
CA LEU A 11 -12.73 16.46 -7.54
C LEU A 11 -13.02 17.54 -6.47
N ALA A 12 -13.82 18.56 -6.81
CA ALA A 12 -14.24 19.59 -5.87
C ALA A 12 -15.11 19.03 -4.72
N ASP A 13 -15.91 18.00 -4.99
CA ASP A 13 -16.72 17.30 -4.00
C ASP A 13 -15.89 16.37 -3.08
N GLY A 14 -14.56 16.34 -3.25
CA GLY A 14 -13.62 15.59 -2.40
C GLY A 14 -13.38 14.14 -2.85
N TYR A 15 -13.65 13.83 -4.11
CA TYR A 15 -13.25 12.54 -4.69
C TYR A 15 -11.78 12.55 -5.12
N HIS A 16 -11.14 11.39 -5.01
CA HIS A 16 -9.77 11.15 -5.46
C HIS A 16 -9.76 10.14 -6.59
N ILE A 17 -8.91 10.33 -7.60
CA ILE A 17 -8.77 9.36 -8.69
C ILE A 17 -7.97 8.17 -8.18
N ILE A 18 -8.52 6.96 -8.31
CA ILE A 18 -7.84 5.73 -7.91
C ILE A 18 -7.38 4.87 -9.10
N GLY A 19 -7.86 5.19 -10.30
CA GLY A 19 -7.37 4.53 -11.51
C GLY A 19 -7.99 5.06 -12.80
N ILE A 20 -7.29 4.81 -13.90
CA ILE A 20 -7.75 5.08 -15.27
C ILE A 20 -7.55 3.79 -16.05
N PHE A 21 -8.64 3.21 -16.54
CA PHE A 21 -8.65 1.89 -17.17
C PHE A 21 -9.17 1.98 -18.59
N SER A 22 -8.60 1.21 -19.51
CA SER A 22 -9.13 1.09 -20.87
C SER A 22 -10.31 0.14 -20.88
N ALA A 23 -11.43 0.54 -21.48
CA ALA A 23 -12.59 -0.32 -21.63
C ALA A 23 -12.28 -1.53 -22.51
N ASP A 24 -11.53 -1.34 -23.62
CA ASP A 24 -11.05 -2.43 -24.47
C ASP A 24 -10.30 -3.51 -23.68
N LYS A 25 -9.34 -3.12 -22.82
CA LYS A 25 -8.59 -4.08 -21.99
C LYS A 25 -9.50 -4.86 -21.04
N ILE A 26 -10.48 -4.19 -20.42
CA ILE A 26 -11.44 -4.83 -19.52
C ILE A 26 -12.33 -5.82 -20.28
N GLN A 27 -12.77 -5.47 -21.49
CA GLN A 27 -13.55 -6.36 -22.36
C GLN A 27 -12.72 -7.58 -22.78
N GLN A 28 -11.47 -7.40 -23.20
CA GLN A 28 -10.56 -8.49 -23.56
C GLN A 28 -10.33 -9.47 -22.40
N ASN A 29 -10.06 -8.94 -21.20
CA ASN A 29 -9.91 -9.78 -20.01
C ASN A 29 -11.21 -10.54 -19.68
N HIS A 30 -12.38 -9.96 -19.96
CA HIS A 30 -13.65 -10.66 -19.79
C HIS A 30 -13.83 -11.80 -20.78
N GLU A 31 -13.50 -11.60 -22.05
CA GLU A 31 -13.53 -12.66 -23.06
C GLU A 31 -12.55 -13.80 -22.73
N GLU A 32 -11.36 -13.47 -22.25
CA GLU A 32 -10.37 -14.47 -21.81
C GLU A 32 -10.84 -15.23 -20.56
N SER A 33 -11.46 -14.53 -19.61
CA SER A 33 -12.07 -15.12 -18.42
C SER A 33 -13.15 -16.15 -18.79
N LEU A 34 -14.00 -15.84 -19.77
CA LEU A 34 -15.03 -16.77 -20.26
C LEU A 34 -14.42 -18.00 -20.95
N LYS A 35 -13.27 -17.86 -21.62
CA LYS A 35 -12.57 -18.97 -22.29
C LYS A 35 -11.83 -19.89 -21.30
N THR A 36 -11.24 -19.31 -20.26
CA THR A 36 -10.35 -20.02 -19.32
C THR A 36 -11.04 -20.44 -18.02
N GLY A 37 -12.21 -19.89 -17.72
CA GLY A 37 -12.90 -20.05 -16.44
C GLY A 37 -12.29 -19.24 -15.29
N PHE A 38 -11.25 -18.43 -15.55
CA PHE A 38 -10.56 -17.64 -14.52
C PHE A 38 -11.23 -16.26 -14.34
N VAL A 39 -11.93 -16.05 -13.23
CA VAL A 39 -12.87 -14.92 -13.05
C VAL A 39 -12.21 -13.59 -12.65
N ALA A 40 -10.98 -13.61 -12.13
CA ALA A 40 -10.36 -12.43 -11.49
C ALA A 40 -10.04 -11.26 -12.44
N GLY A 41 -10.13 -11.47 -13.76
CA GLY A 41 -9.98 -10.41 -14.77
C GLY A 41 -11.28 -9.96 -15.43
N SER A 42 -12.42 -10.54 -15.06
CA SER A 42 -13.71 -10.29 -15.73
C SER A 42 -14.25 -8.87 -15.49
N VAL A 43 -15.15 -8.40 -16.36
CA VAL A 43 -15.92 -7.15 -16.15
C VAL A 43 -16.69 -7.20 -14.83
N ASP A 44 -17.24 -8.36 -14.46
CA ASP A 44 -17.95 -8.55 -13.20
C ASP A 44 -17.02 -8.31 -12.00
N ALA A 45 -15.84 -8.94 -12.01
CA ALA A 45 -14.83 -8.74 -10.98
C ALA A 45 -14.36 -7.27 -10.91
N PHE A 46 -14.24 -6.58 -12.04
CA PHE A 46 -13.90 -5.15 -12.08
C PHE A 46 -14.98 -4.29 -11.42
N ILE A 47 -16.26 -4.50 -11.76
CA ILE A 47 -17.39 -3.77 -11.17
C ILE A 47 -17.46 -4.03 -9.66
N GLU A 48 -17.30 -5.28 -9.23
CA GLU A 48 -17.34 -5.69 -7.83
C GLU A 48 -16.18 -5.06 -7.04
N THR A 49 -14.95 -5.17 -7.56
CA THR A 49 -13.73 -4.64 -6.92
C THR A 49 -13.86 -3.15 -6.59
N PHE A 50 -14.42 -2.38 -7.51
CA PHE A 50 -14.58 -0.94 -7.35
C PHE A 50 -15.98 -0.54 -6.90
N ASN A 51 -16.89 -1.48 -6.65
CA ASN A 51 -18.31 -1.25 -6.32
C ASN A 51 -18.96 -0.19 -7.24
N LEU A 52 -18.74 -0.32 -8.56
CA LEU A 52 -19.21 0.68 -9.52
C LEU A 52 -20.70 0.49 -9.82
N ARG A 53 -21.42 1.61 -9.91
CA ARG A 53 -22.82 1.62 -10.36
C ARG A 53 -23.00 1.55 -11.88
N ILE A 54 -21.94 1.23 -12.62
CA ILE A 54 -22.02 1.08 -14.08
C ILE A 54 -22.46 -0.33 -14.42
N GLU A 55 -23.49 -0.44 -15.27
CA GLU A 55 -23.98 -1.74 -15.68
C GLU A 55 -22.98 -2.46 -16.61
N LYS A 56 -22.85 -3.78 -16.44
CA LYS A 56 -21.97 -4.65 -17.25
C LYS A 56 -22.16 -4.47 -18.75
N ASN A 57 -23.42 -4.43 -19.19
CA ASN A 57 -23.84 -4.22 -20.58
C ASN A 57 -23.35 -2.89 -21.15
N VAL A 58 -23.20 -1.85 -20.32
CA VAL A 58 -22.60 -0.58 -20.76
C VAL A 58 -21.10 -0.74 -21.00
N LEU A 59 -20.39 -1.46 -20.10
CA LEU A 59 -18.96 -1.71 -20.27
C LEU A 59 -18.64 -2.66 -21.43
N LEU A 60 -19.51 -3.61 -21.73
CA LEU A 60 -19.35 -4.56 -22.84
C LEU A 60 -19.81 -4.03 -24.19
N ASP A 61 -20.46 -2.86 -24.25
CA ASP A 61 -20.92 -2.27 -25.50
C ASP A 61 -19.72 -1.95 -26.43
N PRO A 62 -19.69 -2.48 -27.67
CA PRO A 62 -18.60 -2.22 -28.62
C PRO A 62 -18.32 -0.74 -28.87
N LYS A 63 -19.35 0.14 -28.76
CA LYS A 63 -19.18 1.59 -28.94
C LYS A 63 -18.29 2.23 -27.86
N ASN A 64 -18.14 1.57 -26.71
CA ASN A 64 -17.35 2.04 -25.59
C ASN A 64 -15.92 1.46 -25.59
N LYS A 65 -15.58 0.57 -26.52
CA LYS A 65 -14.28 -0.11 -26.58
C LYS A 65 -13.11 0.89 -26.60
N SER A 66 -13.23 1.98 -27.36
CA SER A 66 -12.20 3.03 -27.44
C SER A 66 -12.17 4.00 -26.26
N LYS A 67 -13.09 3.87 -25.29
CA LYS A 67 -13.19 4.77 -24.14
C LYS A 67 -12.33 4.29 -22.97
N PHE A 68 -12.14 5.20 -22.03
CA PHE A 68 -11.51 4.95 -20.75
C PHE A 68 -12.53 5.10 -19.63
N ILE A 69 -12.40 4.26 -18.61
CA ILE A 69 -13.11 4.39 -17.35
C ILE A 69 -12.13 5.04 -16.38
N ILE A 70 -12.45 6.24 -15.93
CA ILE A 70 -11.74 6.81 -14.79
C ILE A 70 -12.56 6.46 -13.55
N VAL A 71 -11.90 6.01 -12.51
CA VAL A 71 -12.52 5.61 -11.25
C VAL A 71 -12.11 6.59 -10.17
N LEU A 72 -13.07 7.24 -9.53
CA LEU A 72 -12.83 8.03 -8.32
C LEU A 72 -13.42 7.36 -7.10
N LYS A 73 -12.77 7.58 -5.95
CA LYS A 73 -13.22 7.16 -4.62
C LYS A 73 -13.32 8.36 -3.69
N LYS A 74 -14.34 8.35 -2.84
CA LYS A 74 -14.47 9.21 -1.66
C LYS A 74 -14.81 8.34 -0.46
N GLU A 75 -14.02 8.49 0.60
CA GLU A 75 -14.24 7.78 1.88
C GLU A 75 -15.60 8.18 2.48
N PRO A 76 -16.31 7.25 3.15
CA PRO A 76 -15.86 5.91 3.56
C PRO A 76 -16.08 4.78 2.54
N ALA A 77 -16.83 4.95 1.45
CA ALA A 77 -17.10 3.85 0.51
C ALA A 77 -17.67 4.24 -0.87
N SER A 78 -17.75 5.52 -1.22
CA SER A 78 -18.36 5.90 -2.50
C SER A 78 -17.35 5.87 -3.62
N CYS A 79 -17.51 4.94 -4.55
CA CYS A 79 -16.80 4.92 -5.82
C CYS A 79 -17.73 5.36 -6.95
N ILE A 80 -17.21 6.17 -7.86
CA ILE A 80 -17.89 6.51 -9.11
C ILE A 80 -16.96 6.23 -10.28
N GLY A 81 -17.54 5.69 -11.36
CA GLY A 81 -16.85 5.41 -12.61
C GLY A 81 -17.43 6.26 -13.71
N PHE A 82 -16.57 6.86 -14.53
CA PHE A 82 -16.96 7.72 -15.64
C PHE A 82 -16.26 7.24 -16.90
N LEU A 83 -17.07 6.92 -17.91
CA LEU A 83 -16.62 6.54 -19.24
C LEU A 83 -16.42 7.80 -20.07
N THR A 84 -15.20 8.02 -20.55
CA THR A 84 -14.88 9.17 -21.40
C THR A 84 -13.91 8.80 -22.51
N SER A 85 -14.01 9.50 -23.63
CA SER A 85 -13.01 9.55 -24.69
C SER A 85 -12.45 10.96 -24.88
N ASP A 86 -12.85 11.92 -24.05
CA ASP A 86 -12.41 13.31 -24.15
C ASP A 86 -10.93 13.42 -23.74
N PRO A 87 -10.04 13.82 -24.66
CA PRO A 87 -8.62 13.98 -24.36
C PRO A 87 -8.33 14.98 -23.24
N GLN A 88 -9.14 16.04 -23.11
CA GLN A 88 -8.95 17.06 -22.07
C GLN A 88 -9.25 16.47 -20.69
N CYS A 89 -10.40 15.81 -20.54
CA CYS A 89 -10.76 15.08 -19.33
C CYS A 89 -9.70 14.03 -18.95
N LEU A 90 -9.22 13.25 -19.92
CA LEU A 90 -8.20 12.23 -19.67
C LEU A 90 -6.85 12.82 -19.24
N ASN A 91 -6.40 13.89 -19.88
CA ASN A 91 -5.15 14.55 -19.50
C ASN A 91 -5.25 15.15 -18.10
N ARG A 92 -6.37 15.78 -17.77
CA ARG A 92 -6.62 16.33 -16.44
C ARG A 92 -6.64 15.24 -15.37
N ALA A 93 -7.29 14.10 -15.64
CA ALA A 93 -7.32 12.96 -14.73
C ALA A 93 -5.92 12.36 -14.52
N LYS A 94 -5.11 12.24 -15.58
CA LYS A 94 -3.71 11.78 -15.47
C LYS A 94 -2.86 12.72 -14.63
N GLN A 95 -2.99 14.03 -14.83
CA GLN A 95 -2.27 15.04 -14.03
C GLN A 95 -2.68 14.96 -12.56
N GLN A 96 -3.98 14.85 -12.28
CA GLN A 96 -4.48 14.68 -10.92
C GLN A 96 -3.94 13.41 -10.26
N LEU A 97 -3.98 12.27 -10.98
CA LEU A 97 -3.46 11.00 -10.48
C LEU A 97 -1.94 11.08 -10.22
N ALA A 98 -1.18 11.74 -11.10
CA ALA A 98 0.25 11.96 -10.91
C ALA A 98 0.54 12.82 -9.67
N PHE A 99 -0.22 13.90 -9.47
CA PHE A 99 -0.12 14.75 -8.28
C PHE A 99 -0.47 14.00 -6.99
N GLN A 100 -1.52 13.16 -7.02
CA GLN A 100 -1.90 12.33 -5.88
C GLN A 100 -0.80 11.32 -5.52
N ASN A 101 -0.17 10.71 -6.53
CA ASN A 101 0.89 9.71 -6.37
C ASN A 101 2.27 10.31 -6.10
N GLU A 102 2.41 11.64 -6.10
CA GLU A 102 3.65 12.30 -5.72
C GLU A 102 4.00 11.89 -4.28
N SER A 103 5.20 11.35 -4.09
CA SER A 103 5.67 10.91 -2.78
C SER A 103 5.89 12.13 -1.88
N ILE A 104 5.25 12.19 -0.72
CA ILE A 104 5.46 13.22 0.29
C ILE A 104 6.29 12.72 1.49
N GLY A 105 6.59 11.43 1.50
CA GLY A 105 7.39 10.79 2.54
C GLY A 105 7.55 9.30 2.27
N LEU A 106 8.15 8.61 3.23
CA LEU A 106 8.33 7.16 3.25
C LEU A 106 7.73 6.60 4.53
N HIS A 107 7.11 5.43 4.44
CA HIS A 107 6.64 4.64 5.56
C HIS A 107 7.46 3.36 5.61
N ILE A 108 8.05 3.07 6.76
CA ILE A 108 8.85 1.87 7.00
C ILE A 108 8.06 0.96 7.92
N THR A 109 7.81 -0.26 7.50
CA THR A 109 7.24 -1.32 8.33
C THR A 109 8.26 -2.44 8.48
N VAL A 110 8.52 -2.87 9.71
CA VAL A 110 9.49 -3.92 10.01
C VAL A 110 8.85 -4.96 10.90
N ARG A 111 8.97 -6.23 10.53
CA ARG A 111 8.50 -7.36 11.33
C ARG A 111 9.67 -8.02 12.03
N PHE A 112 9.53 -8.21 13.33
CA PHE A 112 10.56 -8.77 14.19
C PHE A 112 10.11 -10.08 14.81
N SER A 113 11.06 -10.97 15.04
CA SER A 113 10.91 -12.12 15.93
C SER A 113 11.87 -11.99 17.11
N VAL A 114 11.42 -12.48 18.27
CA VAL A 114 12.20 -12.58 19.49
C VAL A 114 12.34 -14.06 19.82
N SER A 115 13.57 -14.49 20.09
CA SER A 115 13.89 -15.86 20.47
C SER A 115 14.83 -15.87 21.66
N GLY A 116 14.83 -16.97 22.42
CA GLY A 116 15.71 -17.11 23.56
C GLY A 116 15.21 -16.41 24.84
N GLY A 117 15.46 -17.14 25.92
CA GLY A 117 15.33 -16.82 27.33
C GLY A 117 16.03 -17.97 28.04
N SER A 118 16.68 -17.75 29.18
CA SER A 118 17.24 -18.89 29.91
C SER A 118 16.12 -19.88 30.26
N SER A 119 16.47 -21.11 30.61
CA SER A 119 15.57 -22.19 31.05
C SER A 119 14.79 -21.88 32.34
N GLU A 120 14.63 -20.61 32.73
CA GLU A 120 13.86 -20.20 33.89
C GLU A 120 12.36 -20.11 33.56
N PRO A 121 11.48 -20.71 34.38
CA PRO A 121 10.04 -20.85 34.10
C PRO A 121 9.22 -19.55 33.96
N ASN A 122 9.85 -18.38 34.17
CA ASN A 122 9.17 -17.08 34.28
C ASN A 122 9.60 -16.06 33.21
N GLN A 123 10.32 -16.47 32.16
CA GLN A 123 10.77 -15.61 31.06
C GLN A 123 9.99 -15.84 29.76
N ILE A 124 8.65 -15.75 29.82
CA ILE A 124 7.89 -15.41 28.60
C ILE A 124 8.47 -14.09 28.11
N SER A 125 8.96 -14.07 26.87
CA SER A 125 9.54 -12.92 26.19
C SER A 125 8.64 -11.71 26.45
N TYR A 126 9.10 -10.81 27.34
CA TYR A 126 8.43 -9.55 27.62
C TYR A 126 8.61 -8.62 26.42
N ILE A 127 8.06 -9.01 25.27
CA ILE A 127 8.00 -8.19 24.06
C ILE A 127 7.41 -6.83 24.41
N ASP A 128 6.43 -6.79 25.31
CA ASP A 128 5.86 -5.56 25.84
C ASP A 128 6.94 -4.66 26.47
N LYS A 129 7.85 -5.21 27.29
CA LYS A 129 8.98 -4.44 27.86
C LYS A 129 10.03 -4.04 26.81
N ILE A 130 10.26 -4.87 25.78
CA ILE A 130 11.17 -4.54 24.69
C ILE A 130 10.59 -3.38 23.87
N ILE A 131 9.30 -3.46 23.54
CA ILE A 131 8.52 -2.44 22.86
C ILE A 131 8.56 -1.13 23.65
N ASP A 132 8.31 -1.16 24.95
CA ASP A 132 8.37 0.03 25.81
C ASP A 132 9.75 0.71 25.77
N GLN A 133 10.83 -0.07 25.76
CA GLN A 133 12.19 0.46 25.64
C GLN A 133 12.48 1.07 24.27
N LEU A 134 11.97 0.45 23.20
CA LEU A 134 12.16 0.93 21.83
C LEU A 134 11.31 2.19 21.53
N ASN A 135 10.07 2.24 22.01
CA ASN A 135 9.15 3.37 21.87
C ASN A 135 9.76 4.68 22.39
N GLN A 136 10.52 4.61 23.49
CA GLN A 136 11.11 5.78 24.13
C GLN A 136 12.29 6.40 23.34
N LEU A 137 12.87 5.67 22.38
CA LEU A 137 14.19 6.04 21.85
C LEU A 137 14.19 6.50 20.39
N LEU A 138 13.21 6.11 19.58
CA LEU A 138 13.38 6.23 18.11
C LEU A 138 12.22 6.86 17.34
N GLY A 139 11.12 7.28 18.00
CA GLY A 139 9.95 7.83 17.28
C GLY A 139 9.36 6.83 16.28
N TRP A 140 9.49 5.55 16.59
CA TRP A 140 8.80 4.45 15.91
C TRP A 140 7.57 4.09 16.73
N ASP A 141 6.53 3.62 16.05
CA ASP A 141 5.36 3.01 16.68
C ASP A 141 5.51 1.49 16.64
N PHE A 142 5.58 0.86 17.81
CA PHE A 142 5.71 -0.59 17.91
C PHE A 142 4.43 -1.26 18.40
N LYS A 143 4.08 -2.36 17.74
CA LYS A 143 2.89 -3.15 18.06
C LYS A 143 3.26 -4.61 18.27
N LYS A 144 2.85 -5.17 19.41
CA LYS A 144 2.95 -6.62 19.65
C LYS A 144 2.00 -7.37 18.70
N ILE A 145 2.51 -8.39 18.03
CA ILE A 145 1.70 -9.31 17.20
C ILE A 145 1.31 -10.52 18.03
N ASN A 146 2.28 -11.14 18.71
CA ASN A 146 2.08 -12.25 19.64
C ASN A 146 3.29 -12.32 20.59
N ASP A 147 3.49 -13.41 21.33
CA ASP A 147 4.55 -13.52 22.33
C ASP A 147 5.97 -13.67 21.76
N THR A 148 6.11 -13.93 20.46
CA THR A 148 7.41 -14.07 19.78
C THR A 148 7.61 -13.10 18.63
N TYR A 149 6.60 -12.29 18.26
CA TYR A 149 6.67 -11.35 17.16
C TYR A 149 6.11 -9.97 17.52
N PHE A 150 6.75 -8.94 16.97
CA PHE A 150 6.26 -7.56 17.00
C PHE A 150 6.54 -6.85 15.68
N GLU A 151 5.83 -5.76 15.44
CA GLU A 151 5.99 -4.88 14.29
C GLU A 151 6.44 -3.50 14.75
N GLY A 152 7.28 -2.85 13.95
CA GLY A 152 7.63 -1.44 14.11
C GLY A 152 7.29 -0.67 12.84
N ASN A 153 6.65 0.48 13.02
CA ASN A 153 6.27 1.39 11.95
C ASN A 153 6.94 2.75 12.16
N LYS A 154 7.39 3.38 11.07
CA LYS A 154 7.94 4.73 11.10
C LYS A 154 7.63 5.49 9.83
N GLU A 155 7.17 6.72 9.99
CA GLU A 155 7.03 7.67 8.89
C GLU A 155 8.24 8.61 8.84
N LEU A 156 8.70 8.86 7.62
CA LEU A 156 9.75 9.82 7.30
C LEU A 156 9.16 10.87 6.35
N SER A 157 9.44 12.13 6.62
CA SER A 157 9.13 13.23 5.71
C SER A 157 10.06 13.28 4.48
N SER A 158 11.15 12.49 4.48
CA SER A 158 12.05 12.34 3.34
C SER A 158 11.47 11.36 2.33
N THR A 159 11.68 11.63 1.04
CA THR A 159 11.40 10.70 -0.07
C THR A 159 12.63 9.91 -0.50
N ASN A 160 13.78 10.13 0.15
CA ASN A 160 15.03 9.43 -0.16
C ASN A 160 15.07 8.07 0.55
N GLU A 161 15.09 7.00 -0.24
CA GLU A 161 15.13 5.62 0.26
C GLU A 161 16.40 5.34 1.08
N GLU A 162 17.52 6.03 0.83
CA GLU A 162 18.73 5.89 1.64
C GLU A 162 18.52 6.34 3.09
N ASP A 163 17.66 7.32 3.33
CA ASP A 163 17.35 7.77 4.69
C ASP A 163 16.53 6.71 5.44
N ALA A 164 15.65 6.01 4.73
CA ALA A 164 14.93 4.86 5.28
C ALA A 164 15.89 3.70 5.61
N VAL A 165 16.87 3.43 4.76
CA VAL A 165 17.91 2.43 5.04
C VAL A 165 18.74 2.82 6.26
N LYS A 166 19.13 4.10 6.42
CA LYS A 166 19.85 4.58 7.61
C LYS A 166 19.02 4.39 8.89
N GLU A 167 17.73 4.65 8.85
CA GLU A 167 16.83 4.43 9.99
C GLU A 167 16.71 2.94 10.34
N LEU A 168 16.67 2.06 9.35
CA LEU A 168 16.71 0.61 9.56
C LEU A 168 18.03 0.16 10.22
N GLU A 169 19.17 0.70 9.81
CA GLU A 169 20.47 0.38 10.40
C GLU A 169 20.62 0.87 11.85
N LYS A 170 20.11 2.09 12.15
CA LYS A 170 20.02 2.58 13.54
C LYS A 170 19.18 1.62 14.39
N PHE A 171 18.04 1.16 13.86
CA PHE A 171 17.19 0.22 14.57
C PHE A 171 17.89 -1.13 14.79
N ARG A 172 18.55 -1.69 13.76
CA ARG A 172 19.34 -2.93 13.88
C ARG A 172 20.38 -2.84 14.99
N THR A 173 21.09 -1.72 15.03
CA THR A 173 22.09 -1.45 16.06
C THR A 173 21.47 -1.42 17.45
N LEU A 174 20.37 -0.67 17.65
CA LEU A 174 19.69 -0.61 18.95
C LEU A 174 19.14 -1.98 19.39
N SER A 175 18.50 -2.71 18.46
CA SER A 175 17.96 -4.04 18.74
C SER A 175 19.06 -5.02 19.17
N THR A 176 20.27 -4.88 18.63
CA THR A 176 21.43 -5.70 18.99
C THR A 176 21.88 -5.40 20.42
N TYR A 177 21.93 -4.13 20.82
CA TYR A 177 22.25 -3.76 22.20
C TYR A 177 21.22 -4.30 23.20
N ILE A 178 19.92 -4.18 22.90
CA ILE A 178 18.86 -4.72 23.74
C ILE A 178 18.99 -6.25 23.85
N ALA A 179 19.21 -6.92 22.71
CA ALA A 179 19.42 -8.36 22.65
C ALA A 179 20.56 -8.82 23.57
N ILE A 180 21.72 -8.14 23.52
CA ILE A 180 22.87 -8.42 24.38
C ILE A 180 22.53 -8.17 25.86
N CYS A 181 21.97 -7.02 26.20
CA CYS A 181 21.67 -6.66 27.60
C CYS A 181 20.66 -7.62 28.24
N ARG A 182 19.72 -8.14 27.45
CA ARG A 182 18.65 -9.03 27.92
C ARG A 182 18.97 -10.51 27.73
N LYS A 183 20.08 -10.86 27.07
CA LYS A 183 20.44 -12.23 26.67
C LYS A 183 19.33 -12.93 25.87
N ILE A 184 18.73 -12.19 24.94
CA ILE A 184 17.70 -12.66 24.00
C ILE A 184 18.21 -12.47 22.58
N GLY A 185 17.62 -13.18 21.62
CA GLY A 185 17.73 -12.91 20.19
C GLY A 185 16.59 -12.02 19.72
N ILE A 186 16.91 -10.99 18.93
CA ILE A 186 15.93 -10.20 18.19
C ILE A 186 16.35 -10.26 16.71
N ARG A 187 15.44 -10.68 15.83
CA ARG A 187 15.70 -10.83 14.40
C ARG A 187 14.65 -10.07 13.58
N ILE A 188 15.09 -9.37 12.55
CA ILE A 188 14.20 -8.80 11.53
C ILE A 188 13.81 -9.91 10.57
N GLU A 189 12.54 -10.30 10.53
CA GLU A 189 12.03 -11.29 9.56
C GLU A 189 11.85 -10.68 8.17
N SER A 190 11.29 -9.48 8.13
CA SER A 190 11.03 -8.75 6.90
C SER A 190 10.93 -7.25 7.17
N TYR A 191 11.13 -6.46 6.12
CA TYR A 191 10.82 -5.05 6.14
C TYR A 191 10.24 -4.60 4.80
N MET A 192 9.47 -3.52 4.84
CA MET A 192 8.84 -2.89 3.71
C MET A 192 9.07 -1.38 3.82
N ILE A 193 9.49 -0.76 2.72
CA ILE A 193 9.56 0.70 2.60
C ILE A 193 8.54 1.09 1.54
N SER A 194 7.56 1.88 1.94
CA SER A 194 6.46 2.31 1.08
C SER A 194 6.49 3.82 0.91
N LYS A 195 6.23 4.29 -0.30
CA LYS A 195 6.04 5.72 -0.55
C LYS A 195 4.71 6.14 0.03
N ILE A 196 4.73 7.22 0.81
CA ILE A 196 3.52 7.89 1.29
C ILE A 196 3.08 8.82 0.14
N PRO A 197 1.98 8.51 -0.57
CA PRO A 197 1.48 9.40 -1.59
C PRO A 197 0.92 10.67 -0.95
N ARG A 198 0.89 11.76 -1.71
CA ARG A 198 0.22 13.00 -1.29
C ARG A 198 -1.25 12.75 -0.91
N LEU A 199 -1.93 11.88 -1.67
CA LEU A 199 -3.32 11.47 -1.46
C LEU A 199 -3.54 10.03 -1.94
N GLY A 200 -4.16 9.17 -1.13
CA GLY A 200 -4.53 7.81 -1.51
C GLY A 200 -3.67 6.70 -0.86
N PRO A 201 -3.80 5.43 -1.31
CA PRO A 201 -3.14 4.28 -0.67
C PRO A 201 -1.65 4.17 -1.00
N TYR A 202 -0.87 3.60 -0.07
CA TYR A 202 0.59 3.44 -0.14
C TYR A 202 1.07 2.63 -1.37
N ILE A 203 2.22 3.02 -1.95
CA ILE A 203 2.94 2.21 -2.96
C ILE A 203 4.10 1.50 -2.26
N CYS A 204 4.19 0.16 -2.33
CA CYS A 204 5.10 -0.64 -1.49
C CYS A 204 6.34 -1.16 -2.22
N TYR A 205 7.49 -1.17 -1.53
CA TYR A 205 8.70 -1.92 -1.92
C TYR A 205 9.06 -2.92 -0.81
N THR A 206 9.24 -4.19 -1.19
CA THR A 206 9.59 -5.29 -0.27
C THR A 206 11.05 -5.71 -0.48
N GLY A 207 11.83 -5.77 0.60
CA GLY A 207 13.21 -6.29 0.56
C GLY A 207 13.34 -7.66 1.23
N PRO A 208 14.12 -8.61 0.67
CA PRO A 208 14.47 -9.83 1.38
C PRO A 208 15.42 -9.53 2.55
N GLN A 209 15.46 -10.45 3.52
CA GLN A 209 16.51 -10.47 4.54
C GLN A 209 17.83 -10.74 3.78
N ASN A 210 18.70 -9.75 3.61
CA ASN A 210 20.03 -10.03 3.09
C ASN A 210 20.74 -10.96 4.09
N SER A 211 20.83 -12.24 3.74
CA SER A 211 21.74 -13.19 4.36
C SER A 211 23.16 -12.81 3.96
N TRP A 212 23.74 -11.84 4.67
CA TRP A 212 25.18 -11.63 4.62
C TRP A 212 25.84 -12.77 5.40
N HIS A 213 25.98 -13.91 4.73
CA HIS A 213 26.97 -14.89 5.12
C HIS A 213 28.35 -14.27 4.93
N ARG A 214 29.07 -14.18 6.05
CA ARG A 214 30.52 -14.35 6.23
C ARG A 214 31.40 -14.05 5.01
N HIS A 215 32.27 -13.05 5.17
CA HIS A 215 33.70 -13.25 4.98
C HIS A 215 34.48 -12.40 5.99
#